data_AF-A0A8J6H3X9-F1
#
_entry.id   AF-A0A8J6H3X9-F1
#
_cell.length_a   1.000
_cell.length_b   1.000
_cell.length_c   1.000
_cell.angle_alpha   90.00
_cell.angle_beta   90.00
_cell.angle_gamma   90.00
#
_symmetry.space_group_name_H-M   'P 1'
#
loop_
_entity.id
_entity.type
_entity.pdbx_description
1 polymer ?
#
loop_
_entity_poly.entity_id
_entity_poly.type
_entity_poly.pdbx_seq_one_letter_code
_entity_poly.pdbx_strand_id
1 'polypeptide(L)'
;MINYRHQDLLNDDVLWVVRIVGGKMFRCGVVKFEIKLSVFNLFWYTLEYRQLTSDYVEEALTIMEKTFLREENVCRAYGIAKNLQNVAEQRKLMLDIVKDGVSIVVIDKSNNKVVGASLNKIHVRPAPGEKTYHGKFEDVSNESSNRLCAKFDDYTVSTFFELCQVDCLLELTMVGLLPEYRKDGNGRLIYQTVIDLGRGLATGVNTKQPVDGQELALEPGEVFRF
;
A
#
# COMPACT_ATOMS: atom_id res chain seq x y z
N MET A 1 1.35 31.23 -12.99
CA MET A 1 1.08 31.49 -11.56
C MET A 1 -0.39 31.18 -11.33
N ILE A 2 -0.70 29.98 -10.87
CA ILE A 2 -2.09 29.54 -10.66
C ILE A 2 -2.27 29.41 -9.16
N ASN A 3 -3.09 30.31 -8.60
CA ASN A 3 -3.52 30.31 -7.20
C ASN A 3 -4.57 29.21 -7.02
N TYR A 4 -4.28 28.20 -6.18
CA TYR A 4 -5.30 27.29 -5.69
C TYR A 4 -5.93 27.87 -4.42
N ARG A 5 -7.25 28.10 -4.44
CA ARG A 5 -8.04 28.43 -3.26
C ARG A 5 -8.33 27.15 -2.47
N HIS A 6 -8.19 27.27 -1.16
CA HIS A 6 -8.24 26.20 -0.15
C HIS A 6 -9.61 25.52 0.07
N GLN A 7 -10.58 25.67 -0.84
CA GLN A 7 -11.98 25.23 -0.61
C GLN A 7 -12.52 24.17 -1.58
N ASP A 8 -11.77 23.78 -2.61
CA ASP A 8 -12.28 22.85 -3.65
C ASP A 8 -11.76 21.40 -3.54
N LEU A 9 -11.15 21.01 -2.42
CA LEU A 9 -10.63 19.63 -2.19
C LEU A 9 -11.53 18.76 -1.30
N LEU A 10 -12.79 19.15 -1.08
CA LEU A 10 -13.77 18.33 -0.37
C LEU A 10 -14.62 17.55 -1.36
N ASN A 11 -14.05 16.52 -1.99
CA ASN A 11 -14.80 15.42 -2.58
C ASN A 11 -14.02 14.12 -2.35
N ASP A 12 -14.51 13.32 -1.40
CA ASP A 12 -14.46 11.85 -1.31
C ASP A 12 -13.14 11.06 -1.42
N ASP A 13 -11.98 11.62 -1.07
CA ASP A 13 -10.76 10.82 -0.87
C ASP A 13 -10.39 10.70 0.62
N VAL A 14 -10.87 9.63 1.26
CA VAL A 14 -10.59 9.35 2.68
C VAL A 14 -9.23 8.66 2.83
N LEU A 15 -8.28 9.37 3.42
CA LEU A 15 -7.06 8.82 4.00
C LEU A 15 -7.33 8.36 5.44
N TRP A 16 -6.95 7.13 5.78
CA TRP A 16 -7.09 6.60 7.13
C TRP A 16 -5.75 6.62 7.86
N VAL A 17 -5.74 7.14 9.10
CA VAL A 17 -4.61 6.98 10.01
C VAL A 17 -5.09 6.37 11.32
N VAL A 18 -4.43 5.29 11.74
CA VAL A 18 -4.75 4.55 12.96
C VAL A 18 -3.86 5.04 14.09
N ARG A 19 -4.47 5.68 15.10
CA ARG A 19 -3.77 6.12 16.32
C ARG A 19 -3.76 5.03 17.40
N ILE A 20 -2.58 4.67 17.90
CA ILE A 20 -2.43 3.88 19.14
C ILE A 20 -1.66 4.71 20.16
N VAL A 21 -2.36 5.17 21.20
CA VAL A 21 -1.73 5.70 22.42
C VAL A 21 -2.41 5.05 23.62
N GLY A 22 -1.66 4.21 24.35
CA GLY A 22 -2.01 3.80 25.72
C GLY A 22 -3.37 3.10 25.90
N GLY A 23 -3.80 2.25 24.95
CA GLY A 23 -4.95 1.36 25.17
C GLY A 23 -6.34 2.02 25.20
N LYS A 24 -6.52 3.24 24.66
CA LYS A 24 -7.85 3.85 24.50
C LYS A 24 -8.15 4.23 23.05
N MET A 25 -9.23 3.64 22.52
CA MET A 25 -9.76 3.87 21.17
C MET A 25 -10.61 5.15 21.14
N PHE A 26 -10.27 6.09 20.26
CA PHE A 26 -11.13 7.24 19.94
C PHE A 26 -11.77 7.02 18.56
N ARG A 27 -13.11 7.11 18.49
CA ARG A 27 -13.86 7.05 17.22
C ARG A 27 -13.77 8.40 16.52
N CYS A 28 -13.25 8.43 15.30
CA CYS A 28 -13.47 9.52 14.35
C CYS A 28 -14.27 8.96 13.16
N GLY A 29 -15.42 9.59 12.88
CA GLY A 29 -16.32 9.41 11.71
C GLY A 29 -16.42 8.04 11.05
N VAL A 30 -17.51 7.30 11.30
CA VAL A 30 -17.95 6.18 10.44
C VAL A 30 -19.01 6.71 9.48
N VAL A 31 -18.69 6.78 8.18
CA VAL A 31 -19.74 6.89 7.15
C VAL A 31 -20.28 5.48 6.91
N LYS A 32 -21.51 5.23 7.37
CA LYS A 32 -22.20 3.96 7.18
C LYS A 32 -22.84 3.97 5.79
N PHE A 33 -22.26 3.24 4.83
CA PHE A 33 -22.90 3.00 3.54
C PHE A 33 -23.69 1.69 3.61
N GLU A 34 -25.03 1.78 3.54
CA GLU A 34 -25.88 0.63 3.31
C GLU A 34 -25.72 0.15 1.86
N ILE A 35 -25.39 -1.12 1.70
CA ILE A 35 -25.25 -1.76 0.40
C ILE A 35 -26.65 -2.22 -0.04
N LYS A 36 -27.19 -1.59 -1.10
CA LYS A 36 -28.23 -2.21 -1.94
C LYS A 36 -27.52 -2.96 -3.07
N LEU A 37 -27.37 -4.27 -2.91
CA LEU A 37 -26.96 -5.16 -4.01
C LEU A 37 -28.10 -5.25 -5.02
N SER A 38 -28.02 -4.49 -6.12
CA SER A 38 -28.80 -4.80 -7.31
C SER A 38 -28.10 -5.95 -8.04
N VAL A 39 -28.73 -7.12 -7.98
CA VAL A 39 -28.30 -8.35 -8.65
C VAL A 39 -28.47 -8.17 -10.15
N PHE A 40 -27.43 -7.76 -10.88
CA PHE A 40 -27.31 -7.98 -12.33
C PHE A 40 -25.86 -7.74 -12.76
N ASN A 41 -25.06 -8.81 -12.85
CA ASN A 41 -24.13 -9.07 -13.97
C ASN A 41 -23.46 -10.44 -13.80
N LEU A 42 -23.63 -11.29 -14.82
CA LEU A 42 -22.90 -12.54 -15.00
C LEU A 42 -21.43 -12.22 -15.33
N PHE A 43 -20.54 -12.30 -14.35
CA PHE A 43 -19.12 -12.55 -14.59
C PHE A 43 -18.75 -13.89 -13.95
N TRP A 44 -18.09 -14.76 -14.72
CA TRP A 44 -17.80 -16.15 -14.34
C TRP A 44 -16.57 -16.30 -13.43
N TYR A 45 -15.95 -15.20 -13.00
CA TYR A 45 -14.78 -15.25 -12.14
C TYR A 45 -15.19 -15.16 -10.66
N THR A 46 -14.47 -15.88 -9.80
CA THR A 46 -14.60 -15.78 -8.35
C THR A 46 -13.26 -15.34 -7.82
N LEU A 47 -13.19 -14.16 -7.19
CA LEU A 47 -11.92 -13.62 -6.71
C LEU A 47 -11.66 -14.03 -5.25
N GLU A 48 -10.40 -14.32 -4.97
CA GLU A 48 -9.85 -14.46 -3.63
C GLU A 48 -8.94 -13.27 -3.33
N TYR A 49 -9.11 -12.67 -2.15
CA TYR A 49 -8.23 -11.63 -1.63
C TYR A 49 -7.54 -12.19 -0.40
N ARG A 50 -6.21 -12.30 -0.45
CA ARG A 50 -5.45 -12.87 0.66
C ARG A 50 -4.06 -12.26 0.75
N GLN A 51 -3.40 -12.46 1.89
CA GLN A 51 -2.01 -12.05 2.04
C GLN A 51 -1.11 -12.76 1.03
N LEU A 52 -0.12 -12.03 0.55
CA LEU A 52 0.89 -12.51 -0.37
C LEU A 52 1.75 -13.57 0.32
N THR A 53 1.95 -14.71 -0.34
CA THR A 53 2.90 -15.75 0.06
C THR A 53 4.05 -15.82 -0.94
N SER A 54 5.13 -16.50 -0.56
CA SER A 54 6.32 -16.74 -1.39
C SER A 54 6.00 -17.16 -2.83
N ASP A 55 4.99 -18.03 -2.96
CA ASP A 55 4.63 -18.68 -4.23
C ASP A 55 4.11 -17.69 -5.27
N TYR A 56 3.58 -16.53 -4.83
CA TYR A 56 2.96 -15.53 -5.69
C TYR A 56 3.76 -14.24 -5.82
N VAL A 57 4.95 -14.14 -5.22
CA VAL A 57 5.76 -12.90 -5.25
C VAL A 57 6.07 -12.50 -6.69
N GLU A 58 6.62 -13.41 -7.48
CA GLU A 58 6.99 -13.11 -8.87
C GLU A 58 5.78 -12.72 -9.73
N GLU A 59 4.65 -13.40 -9.56
CA GLU A 59 3.40 -13.06 -10.26
C GLU A 59 2.87 -11.68 -9.85
N ALA A 60 2.88 -11.36 -8.55
CA ALA A 60 2.45 -10.06 -8.04
C ALA A 60 3.32 -8.91 -8.59
N LEU A 61 4.64 -9.09 -8.64
CA LEU A 61 5.56 -8.12 -9.23
C LEU A 61 5.29 -7.94 -10.73
N THR A 62 5.06 -9.04 -11.46
CA THR A 62 4.69 -8.96 -12.89
C THR A 62 3.35 -8.25 -13.10
N ILE A 63 2.37 -8.42 -12.21
CA ILE A 63 1.12 -7.66 -12.26
C ILE A 63 1.37 -6.17 -12.06
N MET A 64 2.21 -5.77 -11.09
CA MET A 64 2.56 -4.37 -10.87
C MET A 64 3.25 -3.73 -12.09
N GLU A 65 4.15 -4.45 -12.74
CA GLU A 65 4.80 -4.00 -13.99
C GLU A 65 3.81 -3.84 -15.15
N LYS A 66 2.79 -4.69 -15.22
CA LYS A 66 1.75 -4.63 -16.25
C LYS A 66 0.68 -3.59 -15.98
N THR A 67 0.52 -3.17 -14.72
CA THR A 67 -0.56 -2.29 -14.27
C THR A 67 0.03 -1.01 -13.68
N PHE A 68 0.34 -0.98 -12.38
CA PHE A 68 0.81 0.19 -11.65
C PHE A 68 1.92 0.97 -12.37
N LEU A 69 3.04 0.33 -12.73
CA LEU A 69 4.17 1.04 -13.37
C LEU A 69 3.84 1.63 -14.75
N ARG A 70 2.83 1.08 -15.44
CA ARG A 70 2.40 1.53 -16.77
C ARG A 70 1.30 2.59 -16.71
N GLU A 71 0.49 2.57 -15.67
CA GLU A 71 -0.79 3.26 -15.66
C GLU A 71 -0.93 4.31 -14.57
N GLU A 72 -0.23 4.17 -13.45
CA GLU A 72 -0.21 5.16 -12.38
C GLU A 72 0.32 6.50 -12.92
N ASN A 73 -0.33 7.60 -12.51
CA ASN A 73 -0.14 8.92 -13.11
C ASN A 73 1.31 9.41 -13.00
N VAL A 74 1.93 9.23 -11.84
CA VAL A 74 3.31 9.65 -11.59
C VAL A 74 4.27 8.75 -12.37
N CYS A 75 4.10 7.43 -12.34
CA CYS A 75 4.88 6.48 -13.13
C CYS A 75 4.81 6.78 -14.64
N ARG A 76 3.61 7.12 -15.15
CA ARG A 76 3.40 7.54 -16.54
C ARG A 76 4.12 8.85 -16.86
N ALA A 77 4.02 9.84 -15.98
CA ALA A 77 4.64 11.14 -16.17
C ALA A 77 6.17 11.03 -16.25
N TYR A 78 6.78 10.17 -15.43
CA TYR A 78 8.23 9.91 -15.45
C TYR A 78 8.65 8.82 -16.45
N GLY A 79 7.71 8.23 -17.18
CA GLY A 79 8.01 7.20 -18.18
C GLY A 79 8.68 5.96 -17.59
N ILE A 80 8.35 5.59 -16.34
CA ILE A 80 9.00 4.49 -15.61
C ILE A 80 8.98 3.18 -16.42
N ALA A 81 7.81 2.77 -16.90
CA ALA A 81 7.68 1.54 -17.69
C ALA A 81 8.34 1.59 -19.09
N LYS A 82 8.82 2.75 -19.55
CA LYS A 82 9.50 2.89 -20.85
C LYS A 82 11.01 2.64 -20.78
N ASN A 83 11.57 2.59 -19.57
CA ASN A 83 13.00 2.37 -19.35
C ASN A 83 13.21 1.10 -18.51
N LEU A 84 13.93 0.12 -19.08
CA LEU A 84 14.20 -1.16 -18.42
C LEU A 84 14.99 -1.00 -17.11
N GLN A 85 15.85 0.01 -17.01
CA GLN A 85 16.58 0.30 -15.78
C GLN A 85 15.63 0.78 -14.68
N ASN A 86 14.68 1.65 -15.01
CA ASN A 86 13.67 2.14 -14.05
C ASN A 86 12.79 0.99 -13.58
N VAL A 87 12.36 0.11 -14.49
CA VAL A 87 11.59 -1.09 -14.12
C VAL A 87 12.40 -1.99 -13.17
N ALA A 88 13.69 -2.21 -13.45
CA ALA A 88 14.54 -3.04 -12.60
C ALA A 88 14.74 -2.42 -11.20
N GLU A 89 14.90 -1.11 -11.09
CA GLU A 89 15.00 -0.40 -9.80
C GLU A 89 13.69 -0.44 -9.03
N GLN A 90 12.56 -0.16 -9.69
CA GLN A 90 11.25 -0.30 -9.07
C GLN A 90 10.97 -1.74 -8.64
N ARG A 91 11.46 -2.75 -9.37
CA ARG A 91 11.34 -4.15 -8.96
C ARG A 91 12.10 -4.43 -7.67
N LYS A 92 13.29 -3.84 -7.48
CA LYS A 92 14.02 -3.93 -6.20
C LYS A 92 13.25 -3.29 -5.05
N LEU A 93 12.65 -2.11 -5.28
CA LEU A 93 11.79 -1.44 -4.30
C LEU A 93 10.58 -2.31 -3.93
N MET A 94 9.88 -2.84 -4.93
CA MET A 94 8.73 -3.71 -4.72
C MET A 94 9.11 -4.99 -3.96
N LEU A 95 10.26 -5.60 -4.27
CA LEU A 95 10.80 -6.76 -3.54
C LEU A 95 11.11 -6.44 -2.08
N ASP A 96 11.56 -5.22 -1.79
CA ASP A 96 11.82 -4.80 -0.42
C ASP A 96 10.51 -4.55 0.34
N ILE A 97 9.53 -3.89 -0.30
CA ILE A 97 8.19 -3.64 0.26
C ILE A 97 7.49 -4.94 0.67
N VAL A 98 7.52 -5.99 -0.17
CA VAL A 98 6.80 -7.24 0.14
C VAL A 98 7.31 -7.97 1.37
N LYS A 99 8.56 -7.71 1.80
CA LYS A 99 9.16 -8.34 2.99
C LYS A 99 8.47 -7.93 4.29
N ASP A 100 7.77 -6.81 4.29
CA ASP A 100 6.97 -6.41 5.45
C ASP A 100 5.80 -7.37 5.72
N GLY A 101 5.47 -8.28 4.79
CA GLY A 101 4.49 -9.35 4.98
C GLY A 101 3.04 -8.88 5.10
N VAL A 102 2.76 -7.64 4.66
CA VAL A 102 1.43 -7.03 4.70
C VAL A 102 0.82 -6.80 3.31
N SER A 103 1.45 -7.34 2.28
CA SER A 103 0.97 -7.24 0.91
C SER A 103 -0.17 -8.23 0.62
N ILE A 104 -1.05 -7.88 -0.32
CA ILE A 104 -2.24 -8.66 -0.70
C ILE A 104 -2.11 -9.10 -2.16
N VAL A 105 -2.55 -10.32 -2.47
CA VAL A 105 -2.79 -10.80 -3.84
C VAL A 105 -4.26 -11.01 -4.09
N VAL A 106 -4.66 -10.79 -5.34
CA VAL A 106 -6.01 -11.08 -5.85
C VAL A 106 -5.89 -12.22 -6.85
N ILE A 107 -6.58 -13.33 -6.57
CA ILE A 107 -6.50 -14.55 -7.37
C ILE A 107 -7.87 -14.82 -7.99
N ASP A 108 -7.93 -15.05 -9.29
CA ASP A 108 -9.11 -15.63 -9.93
C ASP A 108 -9.13 -17.15 -9.70
N LYS A 109 -10.06 -17.61 -8.86
CA LYS A 109 -10.20 -19.03 -8.50
C LYS A 109 -10.58 -19.91 -9.68
N SER A 110 -11.17 -19.35 -10.74
CA SER A 110 -11.59 -20.13 -11.90
C SER A 110 -10.40 -20.73 -12.67
N ASN A 111 -9.25 -20.06 -12.63
CA ASN A 111 -8.04 -20.42 -13.36
C ASN A 111 -6.77 -20.41 -12.50
N ASN A 112 -6.91 -20.12 -11.19
CA ASN A 112 -5.83 -20.04 -10.20
C ASN A 112 -4.70 -19.08 -10.61
N LYS A 113 -5.04 -17.92 -11.17
CA LYS A 113 -4.06 -16.90 -11.59
C LYS A 113 -4.12 -15.67 -10.71
N VAL A 114 -2.96 -15.07 -10.44
CA VAL A 114 -2.90 -13.73 -9.85
C VAL A 114 -3.38 -12.71 -10.90
N VAL A 115 -4.39 -11.94 -10.54
CA VAL A 115 -5.01 -10.92 -11.40
C VAL A 115 -4.83 -9.51 -10.86
N GLY A 116 -4.45 -9.40 -9.59
CA GLY A 116 -4.20 -8.14 -8.90
C GLY A 116 -3.26 -8.31 -7.72
N ALA A 117 -2.71 -7.20 -7.25
CA ALA A 117 -1.92 -7.16 -6.03
C ALA A 117 -2.02 -5.77 -5.37
N SER A 118 -1.67 -5.74 -4.08
CA SER A 118 -1.42 -4.53 -3.29
C SER A 118 -0.10 -4.74 -2.57
N LEU A 119 0.92 -3.96 -2.92
CA LEU A 119 2.19 -3.96 -2.21
C LEU A 119 2.13 -2.85 -1.16
N ASN A 120 2.23 -3.24 0.09
CA ASN A 120 1.98 -2.36 1.23
C ASN A 120 3.23 -2.27 2.10
N LYS A 121 3.53 -1.08 2.61
CA LYS A 121 4.71 -0.81 3.46
C LYS A 121 4.27 -0.47 4.87
N ILE A 122 4.92 -1.07 5.86
CA ILE A 122 4.96 -0.61 7.23
C ILE A 122 6.07 0.43 7.35
N HIS A 123 5.70 1.65 7.73
CA HIS A 123 6.62 2.70 8.10
C HIS A 123 6.73 2.79 9.61
N VAL A 124 7.95 2.78 10.13
CA VAL A 124 8.25 3.08 11.53
C VAL A 124 8.81 4.49 11.61
N ARG A 125 8.42 5.25 12.63
CA ARG A 125 8.92 6.60 12.86
C ARG A 125 10.46 6.57 12.90
N PRO A 126 11.15 7.34 12.04
CA PRO A 126 12.60 7.39 12.06
C PRO A 126 13.10 8.02 13.37
N ALA A 127 14.27 7.61 13.84
CA ALA A 127 14.92 8.28 14.96
C ALA A 127 15.33 9.72 14.54
N PRO A 128 15.49 10.65 15.50
CA PRO A 128 15.94 12.01 15.18
C PRO A 128 17.24 12.01 14.36
N GLY A 129 17.21 12.65 13.18
CA GLY A 129 18.34 12.73 12.26
C GLY A 129 18.45 11.57 11.25
N GLU A 130 17.59 10.55 11.34
CA GLU A 130 17.52 9.49 10.34
C GLU A 130 16.58 9.83 9.18
N LYS A 131 16.91 9.31 8.00
CA LYS A 131 16.04 9.39 6.82
C LYS A 131 14.85 8.42 6.96
N THR A 132 13.72 8.84 6.40
CA THR A 132 12.56 8.01 6.07
C THR A 132 12.92 6.89 5.10
N TYR A 133 11.99 5.93 4.92
CA TYR A 133 12.20 4.79 4.03
C TYR A 133 12.51 5.24 2.58
N HIS A 134 11.73 6.16 2.00
CA HIS A 134 11.97 6.58 0.61
C HIS A 134 13.27 7.39 0.47
N GLY A 135 13.63 8.21 1.47
CA GLY A 135 14.86 8.99 1.47
C GLY A 135 16.13 8.12 1.51
N LYS A 136 16.04 6.89 2.05
CA LYS A 136 17.13 5.88 1.94
C LYS A 136 17.22 5.31 0.52
N PHE A 137 16.08 5.18 -0.17
CA PHE A 137 16.03 4.63 -1.53
C PHE A 137 16.51 5.64 -2.60
N GLU A 138 16.34 6.94 -2.34
CA GLU A 138 16.86 8.01 -3.21
C GLU A 138 18.38 7.99 -3.38
N ASP A 139 19.13 7.52 -2.38
CA ASP A 139 20.59 7.52 -2.46
C ASP A 139 21.13 6.46 -3.44
N VAL A 140 20.28 5.49 -3.84
CA VAL A 140 20.70 4.28 -4.56
C VAL A 140 19.99 4.08 -5.91
N SER A 141 19.03 4.94 -6.27
CA SER A 141 18.27 4.81 -7.52
C SER A 141 18.69 5.86 -8.57
N ASN A 142 18.30 5.65 -9.82
CA ASN A 142 18.63 6.59 -10.89
C ASN A 142 17.80 7.87 -10.81
N GLU A 143 18.14 8.88 -11.60
CA GLU A 143 17.52 10.20 -11.51
C GLU A 143 15.98 10.19 -11.65
N SER A 144 15.42 9.37 -12.53
CA SER A 144 13.97 9.25 -12.68
C SER A 144 13.30 8.52 -11.52
N SER A 145 13.92 7.46 -11.00
CA SER A 145 13.45 6.72 -9.82
C SER A 145 13.57 7.56 -8.54
N ASN A 146 14.64 8.35 -8.41
CA ASN A 146 14.86 9.29 -7.31
C ASN A 146 13.81 10.37 -7.29
N ARG A 147 13.50 10.97 -8.45
CA ARG A 147 12.45 11.99 -8.57
C ARG A 147 11.08 11.45 -8.18
N LEU A 148 10.80 10.17 -8.45
CA LEU A 148 9.56 9.50 -8.01
C LEU A 148 9.54 9.37 -6.48
N CYS A 149 10.60 8.83 -5.88
CA CYS A 149 10.70 8.62 -4.43
C CYS A 149 10.63 9.95 -3.64
N ALA A 150 11.37 10.97 -4.10
CA ALA A 150 11.38 12.29 -3.50
C ALA A 150 10.01 12.95 -3.47
N LYS A 151 9.15 12.68 -4.46
CA LYS A 151 7.78 13.23 -4.46
C LYS A 151 6.88 12.61 -3.41
N PHE A 152 7.10 11.37 -3.01
CA PHE A 152 6.32 10.70 -1.97
C PHE A 152 6.79 11.09 -0.57
N ASP A 153 8.09 11.30 -0.38
CA ASP A 153 8.68 11.66 0.92
C ASP A 153 8.41 13.12 1.33
N ASP A 154 8.32 14.04 0.38
CA ASP A 154 8.25 15.50 0.64
C ASP A 154 6.92 15.95 1.31
N TYR A 155 5.89 15.10 1.38
CA TYR A 155 4.55 15.53 1.84
C TYR A 155 3.82 14.67 2.86
N THR A 156 4.21 13.42 3.14
CA THR A 156 3.24 12.48 3.73
C THR A 156 3.69 11.81 5.03
N VAL A 157 4.68 10.91 4.97
CA VAL A 157 4.89 9.94 6.05
C VAL A 157 5.32 10.58 7.37
N SER A 158 6.31 11.49 7.34
CA SER A 158 6.80 12.20 8.54
C SER A 158 5.70 13.04 9.21
N THR A 159 4.94 13.77 8.40
CA THR A 159 3.80 14.58 8.84
C THR A 159 2.72 13.72 9.50
N PHE A 160 2.42 12.54 8.95
CA PHE A 160 1.38 11.65 9.53
C PHE A 160 1.76 11.09 10.89
N PHE A 161 3.04 10.79 11.12
CA PHE A 161 3.48 10.38 12.45
C PHE A 161 3.17 11.46 13.50
N GLU A 162 3.40 12.73 13.20
CA GLU A 162 3.12 13.85 14.11
C GLU A 162 1.63 14.13 14.25
N LEU A 163 0.92 14.32 13.14
CA LEU A 163 -0.51 14.65 13.12
C LEU A 163 -1.35 13.60 13.83
N CYS A 164 -1.00 12.33 13.65
CA CYS A 164 -1.78 11.22 14.17
C CYS A 164 -1.21 10.67 15.48
N GLN A 165 -0.07 11.18 15.92
CA GLN A 165 0.59 10.79 17.17
C GLN A 165 0.82 9.28 17.25
N VAL A 166 1.45 8.74 16.20
CA VAL A 166 1.75 7.31 16.00
C VAL A 166 3.23 7.09 15.79
N ASP A 167 3.71 5.89 16.08
CA ASP A 167 5.08 5.43 15.87
C ASP A 167 5.19 4.43 14.70
N CYS A 168 4.06 3.99 14.16
CA CYS A 168 3.96 3.06 13.04
C CYS A 168 2.77 3.42 12.12
N LEU A 169 2.93 3.21 10.81
CA LEU A 169 1.91 3.42 9.78
C LEU A 169 1.89 2.23 8.81
N LEU A 170 0.70 1.76 8.43
CA LEU A 170 0.52 0.85 7.29
C LEU A 170 0.10 1.67 6.07
N GLU A 171 0.96 1.72 5.06
CA GLU A 171 0.73 2.41 3.80
C GLU A 171 0.30 1.43 2.71
N LEU A 172 -0.77 1.79 1.99
CA LEU A 172 -1.14 1.21 0.70
C LEU A 172 -0.25 1.81 -0.40
N THR A 173 0.97 1.28 -0.57
CA THR A 173 2.00 1.92 -1.41
C THR A 173 1.75 1.74 -2.91
N MET A 174 1.44 0.52 -3.37
CA MET A 174 1.20 0.24 -4.80
C MET A 174 0.02 -0.70 -4.98
N VAL A 175 -0.94 -0.32 -5.83
CA VAL A 175 -2.13 -1.13 -6.11
C VAL A 175 -2.26 -1.34 -7.61
N GLY A 176 -2.42 -2.60 -8.01
CA GLY A 176 -2.51 -2.99 -9.41
C GLY A 176 -3.53 -4.08 -9.62
N LEU A 177 -4.38 -3.94 -10.64
CA LEU A 177 -5.37 -4.93 -11.04
C LEU A 177 -5.44 -4.97 -12.57
N LEU A 178 -5.49 -6.16 -13.16
CA LEU A 178 -5.61 -6.32 -14.61
C LEU A 178 -6.89 -5.63 -15.12
N PRO A 179 -6.87 -4.98 -16.30
CA PRO A 179 -7.98 -4.16 -16.80
C PRO A 179 -9.35 -4.83 -16.74
N GLU A 180 -9.42 -6.11 -17.09
CA GLU A 180 -10.63 -6.92 -17.12
C GLU A 180 -11.25 -7.18 -15.73
N TYR A 181 -10.51 -6.94 -14.63
CA TYR A 181 -10.98 -7.10 -13.25
C TYR A 181 -11.23 -5.76 -12.52
N ARG A 182 -11.03 -4.59 -13.15
CA ARG A 182 -11.12 -3.29 -12.45
C ARG A 182 -12.52 -2.83 -12.05
N LYS A 183 -13.55 -3.48 -12.59
CA LYS A 183 -14.95 -3.13 -12.35
C LYS A 183 -15.46 -3.74 -11.05
N ASP A 184 -16.75 -3.57 -10.80
CA ASP A 184 -17.49 -4.32 -9.79
C ASP A 184 -17.01 -4.14 -8.34
N GLY A 185 -16.30 -3.05 -8.07
CA GLY A 185 -15.80 -2.71 -6.73
C GLY A 185 -14.58 -3.52 -6.29
N ASN A 186 -13.92 -4.25 -7.19
CA ASN A 186 -12.76 -5.08 -6.86
C ASN A 186 -11.60 -4.26 -6.27
N GLY A 187 -11.38 -3.04 -6.77
CA GLY A 187 -10.45 -2.10 -6.16
C GLY A 187 -10.79 -1.84 -4.70
N ARG A 188 -12.04 -1.48 -4.40
CA ARG A 188 -12.49 -1.24 -3.01
C ARG A 188 -12.28 -2.44 -2.09
N LEU A 189 -12.46 -3.66 -2.59
CA LEU A 189 -12.22 -4.88 -1.80
C LEU A 189 -10.74 -5.08 -1.44
N ILE A 190 -9.81 -4.69 -2.31
CA ILE A 190 -8.37 -4.67 -1.98
C ILE A 190 -8.13 -3.73 -0.78
N TYR A 191 -8.62 -2.48 -0.86
CA TYR A 191 -8.44 -1.49 0.21
C TYR A 191 -9.06 -1.98 1.52
N GLN A 192 -10.27 -2.54 1.47
CA GLN A 192 -10.93 -3.09 2.65
C GLN A 192 -10.12 -4.22 3.29
N THR A 193 -9.55 -5.10 2.48
CA THR A 193 -8.69 -6.21 2.95
C THR A 193 -7.46 -5.68 3.69
N VAL A 194 -6.80 -4.65 3.16
CA VAL A 194 -5.63 -4.04 3.80
C VAL A 194 -6.01 -3.29 5.08
N ILE A 195 -7.16 -2.61 5.10
CA ILE A 195 -7.68 -1.95 6.31
C ILE A 195 -7.95 -2.98 7.41
N ASP A 196 -8.56 -4.12 7.08
CA ASP A 196 -8.86 -5.16 8.05
C ASP A 196 -7.58 -5.85 8.57
N LEU A 197 -6.58 -6.03 7.70
CA LEU A 197 -5.24 -6.45 8.11
C LEU A 197 -4.61 -5.45 9.09
N GLY A 198 -4.62 -4.16 8.75
CA GLY A 198 -4.08 -3.10 9.61
C GLY A 198 -4.79 -3.02 10.97
N ARG A 199 -6.10 -3.24 11.02
CA ARG A 199 -6.86 -3.35 12.27
C ARG A 199 -6.40 -4.54 13.11
N GLY A 200 -6.14 -5.70 12.49
CA GLY A 200 -5.59 -6.87 13.16
C GLY A 200 -4.25 -6.55 13.83
N LEU A 201 -3.31 -5.99 13.05
CA LEU A 201 -1.99 -5.59 13.55
C LEU A 201 -2.08 -4.59 14.70
N ALA A 202 -3.00 -3.62 14.60
CA ALA A 202 -3.22 -2.62 15.64
C ALA A 202 -3.72 -3.19 16.98
N THR A 203 -4.23 -4.42 17.01
CA THR A 203 -4.61 -5.10 18.26
C THR A 203 -3.47 -5.84 18.95
N GLY A 204 -2.26 -5.79 18.38
CA GLY A 204 -1.10 -6.53 18.88
C GLY A 204 -1.00 -7.96 18.34
N VAL A 205 -1.94 -8.39 17.48
CA VAL A 205 -1.88 -9.69 16.84
C VAL A 205 -1.01 -9.60 15.60
N ASN A 206 0.11 -10.31 15.62
CA ASN A 206 1.00 -10.37 14.47
C ASN A 206 0.44 -11.29 13.38
N THR A 207 -0.35 -10.71 12.48
CA THR A 207 -0.94 -11.39 11.33
C THR A 207 -0.09 -11.26 10.07
N LYS A 208 1.19 -10.86 10.16
CA LYS A 208 2.04 -10.67 8.98
C LYS A 208 2.39 -12.03 8.36
N GLN A 209 2.45 -12.04 7.03
CA GLN A 209 2.75 -13.23 6.25
C GLN A 209 4.16 -13.09 5.65
N PRO A 210 5.17 -13.81 6.15
CA PRO A 210 6.49 -13.75 5.55
C PRO A 210 6.51 -14.35 4.15
N VAL A 211 7.29 -13.72 3.27
CA VAL A 211 7.45 -14.12 1.86
C VAL A 211 8.79 -14.79 1.57
N ASP A 212 9.73 -14.72 2.51
CA ASP A 212 11.09 -15.27 2.43
C ASP A 212 11.41 -16.24 3.57
N GLY A 213 10.40 -16.61 4.37
CA GLY A 213 10.53 -17.52 5.51
C GLY A 213 11.14 -16.89 6.76
N GLN A 214 11.48 -15.60 6.75
CA GLN A 214 11.97 -14.92 7.94
C GLN A 214 10.84 -14.65 8.93
N GLU A 215 11.10 -14.80 10.23
CA GLU A 215 10.15 -14.39 11.25
C GLU A 215 10.03 -12.87 11.28
N LEU A 216 8.80 -12.37 11.21
CA LEU A 216 8.53 -10.93 11.21
C LEU A 216 8.05 -10.51 12.60
N ALA A 217 8.74 -9.58 13.26
CA ALA A 217 8.30 -9.01 14.54
C ALA A 217 7.21 -7.93 14.33
N LEU A 218 6.31 -7.69 15.29
CA LEU A 218 5.32 -6.62 15.17
C LEU A 218 5.98 -5.23 15.30
N GLU A 219 5.52 -4.26 14.51
CA GLU A 219 5.98 -2.87 14.56
C GLU A 219 5.04 -1.94 15.34
N PRO A 220 5.59 -0.94 16.06
CA PRO A 220 7.02 -0.84 16.40
C PRO A 220 7.38 -2.00 17.35
N GLY A 221 8.61 -2.54 17.23
CA GLY A 221 9.08 -3.57 18.18
C GLY A 221 8.95 -3.08 19.63
N GLU A 222 9.04 -3.96 20.63
CA GLU A 222 8.90 -3.57 22.05
C GLU A 222 9.78 -2.36 22.40
N VAL A 223 9.18 -1.16 22.35
CA VAL A 223 9.82 0.05 22.82
C VAL A 223 9.65 0.02 24.32
N PHE A 224 10.68 -0.40 25.05
CA PHE A 224 10.81 -0.09 26.46
C PHE A 224 10.78 1.44 26.60
N ARG A 225 9.58 1.99 26.80
CA ARG A 225 9.39 3.38 27.17
C ARG A 225 9.78 3.48 28.65
N PHE A 226 11.03 3.86 28.90
CA PHE A 226 11.53 4.24 30.22
C PHE A 226 10.89 5.55 30.69
#